data_AF-A0A433PH81-F1
#
_entry.id   AF-A0A433PH81-F1
#
_cell.length_a   1.000
_cell.length_b   1.000
_cell.length_c   1.000
_cell.angle_alpha   90.00
_cell.angle_beta   90.00
_cell.angle_gamma   90.00
#
_symmetry.space_group_name_H-M   'P 1'
#
loop_
_entity.id
_entity.type
_entity.pdbx_description
1 polymer ?
#
loop_
_entity_poly.entity_id
_entity_poly.type
_entity_poly.pdbx_seq_one_letter_code
_entity_poly.pdbx_strand_id
1 'polypeptide(L)'
;MPTAPDIPHPSLHALHARFKQLENRWHLSLTPTDLALLTADHTLSQPDLLHHGEFAFLILGIKPCMLVSFPSAALNARFRNEVCLPALEGAEGFSCAAIEHDLRSPEMEFRGAVVVMNERHERHGVVQKIFLDESVVRVEEEEVAIALDYPGKLPRTGEEAREMIEVGYMDCVK
;
A
#
# COMPACT_ATOMS: atom_id res chain seq x y z
N MET A 1 7.10 23.69 -32.81
CA MET A 1 7.51 22.69 -31.81
C MET A 1 6.58 21.50 -31.96
N PRO A 2 7.09 20.26 -32.10
CA PRO A 2 6.24 19.09 -32.06
C PRO A 2 5.72 18.93 -30.63
N THR A 3 4.41 18.98 -30.45
CA THR A 3 3.75 18.56 -29.21
C THR A 3 4.06 17.08 -29.01
N ALA A 4 4.55 16.72 -27.82
CA ALA A 4 4.74 15.34 -27.44
C ALA A 4 3.42 14.57 -27.68
N PRO A 5 3.47 13.31 -28.16
CA PRO A 5 2.26 12.53 -28.34
C PRO A 5 1.54 12.41 -26.99
N ASP A 6 0.23 12.69 -26.98
CA ASP A 6 -0.67 12.39 -25.86
C ASP A 6 -0.57 10.89 -25.59
N ILE A 7 0.20 10.51 -24.57
CA ILE A 7 0.23 9.13 -24.09
C ILE A 7 -1.09 8.96 -23.32
N PRO A 8 -2.00 8.09 -23.77
CA PRO A 8 -3.28 7.92 -23.10
C PRO A 8 -3.04 7.45 -21.65
N HIS A 9 -3.48 8.25 -20.69
CA HIS A 9 -3.44 7.85 -19.29
C HIS A 9 -4.32 6.61 -19.09
N PRO A 10 -3.83 5.57 -18.40
CA PRO A 10 -4.65 4.41 -18.08
C PRO A 10 -5.85 4.86 -17.24
N SER A 11 -7.04 4.36 -17.57
CA SER A 11 -8.21 4.55 -16.70
C SER A 11 -7.93 3.91 -15.32
N LEU A 12 -8.55 4.42 -14.25
CA LEU A 12 -8.38 3.85 -12.91
C LEU A 12 -8.71 2.34 -12.87
N HIS A 13 -9.69 1.91 -13.66
CA HIS A 13 -10.01 0.49 -13.82
C HIS A 13 -8.86 -0.30 -14.46
N ALA A 14 -8.25 0.23 -15.53
CA ALA A 14 -7.10 -0.41 -16.18
C ALA A 14 -5.88 -0.46 -15.24
N LEU A 15 -5.67 0.61 -14.45
CA LEU A 15 -4.61 0.69 -13.44
C LEU A 15 -4.80 -0.37 -12.35
N HIS A 16 -6.00 -0.50 -11.81
CA HIS A 16 -6.35 -1.54 -10.82
C HIS A 16 -6.16 -2.95 -11.38
N ALA A 17 -6.70 -3.21 -12.58
CA ALA A 17 -6.59 -4.51 -13.22
C ALA A 17 -5.12 -4.90 -13.47
N ARG A 18 -4.28 -3.93 -13.87
CA ARG A 18 -2.84 -4.12 -14.05
C ARG A 18 -2.17 -4.50 -12.72
N PHE A 19 -2.46 -3.78 -11.64
CA PHE A 19 -1.94 -4.10 -10.31
C PHE A 19 -2.35 -5.50 -9.87
N LYS A 20 -3.64 -5.84 -9.95
CA LYS A 20 -4.16 -7.18 -9.59
C LYS A 20 -3.48 -8.30 -10.38
N GLN A 21 -3.26 -8.10 -11.68
CA GLN A 21 -2.54 -9.07 -12.52
C GLN A 21 -1.06 -9.22 -12.16
N LEU A 22 -0.38 -8.12 -11.81
CA LEU A 22 1.02 -8.14 -11.39
C LEU A 22 1.17 -8.82 -10.03
N GLU A 23 0.32 -8.47 -9.06
CA GLU A 23 0.28 -9.08 -7.73
C GLU A 23 0.05 -10.60 -7.81
N ASN A 24 -0.95 -11.03 -8.59
CA ASN A 24 -1.21 -12.46 -8.78
C ASN A 24 0.00 -13.19 -9.38
N ARG A 25 0.66 -12.59 -10.38
CA ARG A 25 1.88 -13.18 -10.96
C ARG A 25 3.02 -13.22 -9.96
N TRP A 26 3.18 -12.19 -9.14
CA TRP A 26 4.19 -12.15 -8.11
C TRP A 26 3.99 -13.27 -7.08
N HIS A 27 2.77 -13.45 -6.57
CA HIS A 27 2.45 -14.55 -5.65
C HIS A 27 2.73 -15.92 -6.26
N LEU A 28 2.40 -16.13 -7.54
CA LEU A 28 2.70 -17.38 -8.26
C LEU A 28 4.21 -17.61 -8.47
N SER A 29 5.03 -16.57 -8.35
CA SER A 29 6.49 -16.64 -8.50
C SER A 29 7.24 -16.87 -7.19
N LEU A 30 6.54 -16.84 -6.04
CA LEU A 30 7.15 -17.02 -4.73
C LEU A 30 7.71 -18.42 -4.58
N THR A 31 8.92 -18.51 -4.00
CA THR A 31 9.46 -19.81 -3.61
C THR A 31 8.70 -20.36 -2.41
N PRO A 32 8.75 -21.68 -2.14
CA PRO A 32 8.15 -22.24 -0.93
C PRO A 32 8.65 -21.58 0.36
N THR A 33 9.93 -21.17 0.39
CA THR A 33 10.53 -20.45 1.52
C THR A 33 9.94 -19.06 1.70
N ASP A 34 9.80 -18.29 0.61
CA ASP A 34 9.20 -16.96 0.65
C ASP A 34 7.73 -17.05 1.07
N LEU A 35 7.01 -18.04 0.57
CA LEU A 35 5.61 -18.26 0.90
C LEU A 35 5.43 -18.64 2.38
N ALA A 36 6.26 -19.52 2.92
CA ALA A 36 6.24 -19.86 4.34
C ALA A 36 6.49 -18.62 5.21
N LEU A 37 7.47 -17.79 4.83
CA LEU A 37 7.76 -16.54 5.52
C LEU A 37 6.57 -15.55 5.48
N LEU A 38 5.95 -15.37 4.32
CA LEU A 38 4.82 -14.46 4.14
C LEU A 38 3.55 -14.93 4.84
N THR A 39 3.30 -16.23 4.87
CA THR A 39 2.11 -16.82 5.50
C THR A 39 2.29 -17.06 7.00
N ALA A 40 3.42 -16.61 7.58
CA ALA A 40 3.82 -16.91 8.96
C ALA A 40 3.60 -18.40 9.29
N ASP A 41 4.25 -19.27 8.51
CA ASP A 41 4.11 -20.73 8.55
C ASP A 41 2.65 -21.22 8.41
N HIS A 42 1.95 -20.71 7.39
CA HIS A 42 0.57 -21.08 7.04
C HIS A 42 -0.53 -20.64 8.01
N THR A 43 -0.23 -19.69 8.91
CA THR A 43 -1.25 -19.06 9.76
C THR A 43 -2.15 -18.10 8.99
N LEU A 44 -1.64 -17.49 7.93
CA LEU A 44 -2.38 -16.63 7.00
C LEU A 44 -2.64 -17.33 5.68
N SER A 45 -3.81 -17.09 5.10
CA SER A 45 -4.15 -17.57 3.77
C SER A 45 -3.65 -16.58 2.70
N GLN A 46 -3.43 -17.07 1.48
CA GLN A 46 -2.99 -16.20 0.38
C GLN A 46 -3.94 -15.01 0.11
N PRO A 47 -5.28 -15.15 0.18
CA PRO A 47 -6.19 -14.00 0.12
C PRO A 47 -5.93 -12.91 1.16
N ASP A 48 -5.45 -13.27 2.35
CA ASP A 48 -5.14 -12.31 3.43
C ASP A 48 -3.91 -11.45 3.13
N LEU A 49 -3.13 -11.84 2.10
CA LEU A 49 -1.88 -11.17 1.70
C LEU A 49 -2.05 -10.29 0.46
N LEU A 50 -3.26 -10.19 -0.09
CA LEU A 50 -3.52 -9.43 -1.31
C LEU A 50 -3.72 -7.93 -1.00
N HIS A 51 -2.96 -7.08 -1.69
CA HIS A 51 -2.99 -5.62 -1.55
C HIS A 51 -3.83 -4.92 -2.63
N HIS A 52 -4.33 -5.62 -3.66
CA HIS A 52 -5.11 -4.96 -4.72
C HIS A 52 -6.40 -4.27 -4.22
N GLY A 53 -6.94 -4.65 -3.06
CA GLY A 53 -8.02 -3.93 -2.40
C GLY A 53 -7.57 -2.55 -1.91
N GLU A 54 -6.49 -2.52 -1.12
CA GLU A 54 -5.85 -1.27 -0.64
C GLU A 54 -5.42 -0.37 -1.80
N PHE A 55 -4.89 -0.97 -2.87
CA PHE A 55 -4.58 -0.24 -4.09
C PHE A 55 -5.83 0.37 -4.76
N ALA A 56 -6.99 -0.30 -4.69
CA ALA A 56 -8.24 0.26 -5.19
C ALA A 56 -8.64 1.51 -4.39
N PHE A 57 -8.55 1.46 -3.06
CA PHE A 57 -8.84 2.63 -2.21
C PHE A 57 -7.89 3.80 -2.50
N LEU A 58 -6.61 3.52 -2.72
CA LEU A 58 -5.61 4.52 -3.10
C LEU A 58 -6.00 5.24 -4.39
N ILE A 59 -6.28 4.49 -5.47
CA ILE A 59 -6.54 5.09 -6.79
C ILE A 59 -7.93 5.75 -6.87
N LEU A 60 -8.87 5.34 -6.02
CA LEU A 60 -10.17 6.00 -5.85
C LEU A 60 -10.08 7.26 -4.99
N GLY A 61 -8.91 7.55 -4.40
CA GLY A 61 -8.70 8.70 -3.53
C GLY A 61 -9.38 8.58 -2.17
N ILE A 62 -9.72 7.37 -1.75
CA ILE A 62 -10.27 7.08 -0.41
C ILE A 62 -9.15 7.13 0.62
N LYS A 63 -8.02 6.48 0.30
CA LYS A 63 -6.82 6.47 1.14
C LYS A 63 -5.70 7.31 0.51
N PRO A 64 -4.89 8.00 1.32
CA PRO A 64 -3.77 8.79 0.80
C PRO A 64 -2.57 7.91 0.39
N CYS A 65 -2.41 6.75 1.02
CA CYS A 65 -1.35 5.81 0.71
C CYS A 65 -1.73 4.35 1.04
N MET A 66 -0.91 3.43 0.52
CA MET A 66 -0.88 2.02 0.86
C MET A 66 0.55 1.69 1.32
N LEU A 67 0.67 0.95 2.41
CA LEU A 67 1.94 0.46 2.93
C LEU A 67 2.06 -1.05 2.68
N VAL A 68 3.20 -1.46 2.11
CA VAL A 68 3.57 -2.87 1.94
C VAL A 68 4.76 -3.14 2.86
N SER A 69 4.54 -4.01 3.85
CA SER A 69 5.56 -4.38 4.84
C SER A 69 5.51 -5.88 5.08
N PHE A 70 6.35 -6.62 4.37
CA PHE A 70 6.59 -8.04 4.59
C PHE A 70 7.75 -8.25 5.57
N PRO A 71 7.86 -9.44 6.19
CA PRO A 71 8.96 -9.79 7.11
C PRO A 71 10.38 -9.79 6.48
N SER A 72 10.51 -9.51 5.18
CA SER A 72 11.78 -9.46 4.46
C SER A 72 11.85 -8.20 3.59
N ALA A 73 12.87 -7.38 3.83
CA ALA A 73 13.18 -6.22 3.00
C ALA A 73 13.44 -6.61 1.53
N ALA A 74 13.96 -7.81 1.29
CA ALA A 74 14.15 -8.32 -0.08
C ALA A 74 12.80 -8.60 -0.76
N LEU A 75 11.81 -9.13 -0.03
CA LEU A 75 10.45 -9.33 -0.55
C LEU A 75 9.76 -7.98 -0.81
N ASN A 76 9.92 -7.00 0.09
CA ASN A 76 9.41 -5.65 -0.12
C ASN A 76 9.99 -5.03 -1.39
N ALA A 77 11.32 -5.11 -1.57
CA ALA A 77 12.00 -4.60 -2.76
C ALA A 77 11.53 -5.31 -4.04
N ARG A 78 11.35 -6.64 -4.01
CA ARG A 78 10.79 -7.40 -5.13
C ARG A 78 9.37 -6.97 -5.45
N PHE A 79 8.49 -6.88 -4.46
CA PHE A 79 7.10 -6.45 -4.66
C PHE A 79 7.04 -5.02 -5.23
N ARG A 80 7.87 -4.10 -4.73
CA ARG A 80 8.00 -2.75 -5.31
C ARG A 80 8.37 -2.79 -6.79
N ASN A 81 9.39 -3.56 -7.14
CA ASN A 81 9.97 -3.56 -8.49
C ASN A 81 9.17 -4.39 -9.50
N GLU A 82 8.50 -5.46 -9.04
CA GLU A 82 7.75 -6.39 -9.88
C GLU A 82 6.24 -6.06 -9.93
N VAL A 83 5.70 -5.34 -8.94
CA VAL A 83 4.27 -5.01 -8.83
C VAL A 83 4.02 -3.51 -8.81
N CYS A 84 4.48 -2.79 -7.78
CA CYS A 84 4.08 -1.39 -7.59
C CYS A 84 4.57 -0.46 -8.72
N LEU A 85 5.88 -0.45 -9.00
CA LEU A 85 6.45 0.42 -10.03
C LEU A 85 5.90 0.09 -11.43
N PRO A 86 5.84 -1.18 -11.86
CA PRO A 86 5.22 -1.49 -13.14
C PRO A 86 3.74 -1.14 -13.18
N ALA A 87 2.97 -1.32 -12.10
CA ALA A 87 1.56 -0.95 -12.09
C ALA A 87 1.36 0.55 -12.36
N LEU A 88 2.19 1.40 -11.77
CA LEU A 88 2.11 2.86 -11.87
C LEU A 88 2.74 3.45 -13.14
N GLU A 89 3.40 2.64 -13.97
CA GLU A 89 4.04 3.14 -15.19
C GLU A 89 3.03 3.84 -16.12
N GLY A 90 3.25 5.13 -16.36
CA GLY A 90 2.37 5.99 -17.17
C GLY A 90 1.15 6.55 -16.42
N ALA A 91 0.97 6.21 -15.14
CA ALA A 91 -0.05 6.81 -14.28
C ALA A 91 0.47 8.09 -13.62
N GLU A 92 -0.27 9.19 -13.74
CA GLU A 92 0.08 10.46 -13.11
C GLU A 92 -0.57 10.62 -11.73
N GLY A 93 0.11 11.35 -10.84
CA GLY A 93 -0.40 11.66 -9.50
C GLY A 93 -0.27 10.50 -8.51
N PHE A 94 0.58 9.52 -8.82
CA PHE A 94 0.90 8.41 -7.94
C PHE A 94 2.41 8.19 -7.90
N SER A 95 2.93 7.87 -6.72
CA SER A 95 4.35 7.56 -6.54
C SER A 95 4.54 6.35 -5.64
N CYS A 96 5.73 5.74 -5.74
CA CYS A 96 6.12 4.59 -4.95
C CYS A 96 7.56 4.74 -4.45
N ALA A 97 7.73 4.69 -3.14
CA ALA A 97 9.01 4.86 -2.47
C ALA A 97 9.28 3.74 -1.46
N ALA A 98 10.55 3.42 -1.25
CA ALA A 98 10.97 2.61 -0.11
C ALA A 98 11.27 3.54 1.07
N ILE A 99 10.99 3.09 2.29
CA ILE A 99 11.36 3.80 3.51
C ILE A 99 12.80 3.40 3.84
N GLU A 100 13.77 4.27 3.55
CA GLU A 100 15.20 3.91 3.63
C GLU A 100 15.83 4.19 5.01
N HIS A 101 15.22 5.09 5.79
CA HIS A 101 15.70 5.51 7.11
C HIS A 101 15.12 4.65 8.25
N ASP A 102 15.68 4.79 9.44
CA ASP A 102 15.27 4.05 10.64
C ASP A 102 14.02 4.69 11.27
N LEU A 103 12.86 4.36 10.71
CA LEU A 103 11.54 4.80 11.19
C LEU A 103 10.86 3.67 11.96
N ARG A 104 10.32 3.99 13.15
CA ARG A 104 9.63 3.03 14.02
C ARG A 104 8.38 3.61 14.67
N SER A 105 7.38 2.77 14.88
CA SER A 105 6.29 3.00 15.84
C SER A 105 6.43 2.03 17.03
N PRO A 106 5.61 2.14 18.08
CA PRO A 106 5.56 1.12 19.14
C PRO A 106 5.31 -0.31 18.62
N GLU A 107 4.62 -0.44 17.48
CA GLU A 107 4.14 -1.71 16.94
C GLU A 107 4.97 -2.24 15.76
N MET A 108 5.69 -1.37 15.03
CA MET A 108 6.33 -1.74 13.76
C MET A 108 7.64 -0.99 13.47
N GLU A 109 8.58 -1.68 12.84
CA GLU A 109 9.72 -1.06 12.15
C GLU A 109 9.41 -0.93 10.65
N PHE A 110 9.63 0.27 10.09
CA PHE A 110 9.22 0.58 8.72
C PHE A 110 10.37 0.53 7.72
N ARG A 111 11.62 0.41 8.18
CA ARG A 111 12.77 0.42 7.27
C ARG A 111 12.70 -0.74 6.28
N GLY A 112 12.74 -0.40 5.00
CA GLY A 112 12.61 -1.35 3.89
C GLY A 112 11.17 -1.68 3.51
N ALA A 113 10.16 -1.13 4.21
CA ALA A 113 8.78 -1.15 3.74
C ALA A 113 8.61 -0.21 2.53
N VAL A 114 7.51 -0.40 1.81
CA VAL A 114 7.22 0.31 0.56
C VAL A 114 5.92 1.08 0.73
N VAL A 115 5.96 2.38 0.45
CA VAL A 115 4.77 3.23 0.44
C VAL A 115 4.40 3.57 -0.99
N VAL A 116 3.14 3.35 -1.34
CA VAL A 116 2.52 3.81 -2.58
C VAL A 116 1.58 4.95 -2.21
N MET A 117 1.68 6.09 -2.87
CA MET A 117 1.01 7.33 -2.47
C MET A 117 0.16 7.89 -3.61
N ASN A 118 -0.95 8.51 -3.24
CA ASN A 118 -1.73 9.37 -4.11
C ASN A 118 -1.32 10.83 -3.87
N GLU A 119 -0.62 11.41 -4.84
CA GLU A 119 -0.06 12.77 -4.77
C GLU A 119 -1.15 13.86 -4.81
N ARG A 120 -2.35 13.49 -5.24
CA ARG A 120 -3.51 14.39 -5.34
C ARG A 120 -4.38 14.36 -4.09
N HIS A 121 -4.12 13.45 -3.15
CA HIS A 121 -4.89 13.33 -1.92
C HIS A 121 -4.51 14.46 -0.94
N GLU A 122 -5.48 15.05 -0.23
CA GLU A 122 -5.25 16.19 0.69
C GLU A 122 -4.21 15.89 1.80
N ARG A 123 -4.20 14.65 2.32
CA ARG A 123 -3.23 14.13 3.29
C ARG A 123 -1.87 13.72 2.70
N HIS A 124 -1.58 13.93 1.41
CA HIS A 124 -0.30 13.52 0.80
C HIS A 124 0.93 14.07 1.56
N GLY A 125 0.91 15.35 1.96
CA GLY A 125 2.01 15.95 2.72
C GLY A 125 2.21 15.32 4.11
N VAL A 126 1.15 14.80 4.73
CA VAL A 126 1.23 14.07 6.01
C VAL A 126 1.94 12.73 5.79
N VAL A 127 1.58 11.99 4.74
CA VAL A 127 2.22 10.73 4.38
C VAL A 127 3.72 10.93 4.10
N GLN A 128 4.09 11.96 3.32
CA GLN A 128 5.50 12.27 3.03
C GLN A 128 6.26 12.58 4.32
N LYS A 129 5.70 13.43 5.19
CA LYS A 129 6.33 13.80 6.45
C LYS A 129 6.54 12.59 7.37
N ILE A 130 5.58 11.67 7.42
CA ILE A 130 5.66 10.51 8.32
C ILE A 130 6.62 9.45 7.80
N PHE A 131 6.54 9.09 6.52
CA PHE A 131 7.25 7.93 5.99
C PHE A 131 8.54 8.26 5.22
N LEU A 132 8.69 9.49 4.73
CA LEU A 132 9.79 9.85 3.82
C LEU A 132 10.68 11.00 4.34
N ASP A 133 10.30 11.69 5.42
CA ASP A 133 11.18 12.66 6.08
C ASP A 133 12.23 11.92 6.91
N GLU A 134 13.47 11.90 6.43
CA GLU A 134 14.59 11.21 7.09
C GLU A 134 14.93 11.75 8.49
N SER A 135 14.44 12.94 8.86
CA SER A 135 14.60 13.47 10.22
C SER A 135 13.65 12.81 11.23
N VAL A 136 12.60 12.14 10.75
CA VAL A 136 11.63 11.42 11.57
C VAL A 136 12.11 9.99 11.79
N VAL A 137 12.53 9.69 13.01
CA VAL A 137 12.99 8.33 13.39
C VAL A 137 11.95 7.55 14.18
N ARG A 138 10.93 8.24 14.70
CA ARG A 138 9.88 7.66 15.53
C ARG A 138 8.57 8.38 15.33
N VAL A 139 7.49 7.61 15.24
CA VAL A 139 6.11 8.10 15.13
C VAL A 139 5.22 7.35 16.10
N GLU A 140 4.18 8.01 16.57
CA GLU A 140 3.15 7.35 17.37
C GLU A 140 2.17 6.61 16.44
N GLU A 141 1.53 5.56 16.96
CA GLU A 141 0.61 4.72 16.20
C GLU A 141 -0.58 5.52 15.62
N GLU A 142 -1.00 6.56 16.33
CA GLU A 142 -2.06 7.47 15.87
C GLU A 142 -1.66 8.24 14.61
N GLU A 143 -0.38 8.60 14.46
CA GLU A 143 0.13 9.28 13.27
C GLU A 143 0.16 8.31 12.08
N VAL A 144 0.61 7.07 12.31
CA VAL A 144 0.60 6.00 11.30
C VAL A 144 -0.83 5.75 10.82
N ALA A 145 -1.78 5.70 11.75
CA ALA A 145 -3.18 5.46 11.44
C ALA A 145 -3.84 6.60 10.66
N ILE A 146 -3.49 7.86 10.97
CA ILE A 146 -3.91 9.02 10.16
C ILE A 146 -3.36 8.90 8.73
N ALA A 147 -2.12 8.43 8.58
CA ALA A 147 -1.48 8.26 7.28
C ALA A 147 -2.05 7.09 6.48
N LEU A 148 -2.34 5.95 7.11
CA LEU A 148 -2.85 4.74 6.46
C LEU A 148 -4.38 4.64 6.45
N ASP A 149 -5.05 5.62 7.05
CA ASP A 149 -6.50 5.72 7.13
C ASP A 149 -7.17 4.48 7.71
N TYR A 150 -6.59 3.94 8.79
CA TYR A 150 -7.25 2.94 9.63
C TYR A 150 -7.55 3.55 11.01
N PRO A 151 -8.49 2.99 11.77
CA PRO A 151 -8.75 3.42 13.14
C PRO A 151 -7.49 3.21 13.99
N GLY A 152 -6.75 4.28 14.30
CA GLY A 152 -5.52 4.22 15.11
C GLY A 152 -5.73 3.79 16.56
N LYS A 153 -7.00 3.71 16.98
CA LYS A 153 -7.46 3.10 18.21
C LYS A 153 -8.76 2.38 17.89
N LEU A 154 -8.93 1.17 18.41
CA LEU A 154 -10.26 0.57 18.47
C LEU A 154 -11.21 1.53 19.20
N PRO A 155 -12.47 1.66 18.75
CA PRO A 155 -13.44 2.54 19.38
C PRO A 155 -13.53 2.20 20.87
N ARG A 156 -13.32 3.20 21.72
CA ARG A 156 -13.37 3.08 23.17
C ARG A 156 -14.79 3.23 23.70
N THR A 157 -15.69 3.73 22.87
CA THR A 157 -17.10 3.92 23.18
C THR A 157 -18.01 3.29 22.12
N GLY A 158 -19.24 2.97 22.51
CA GLY A 158 -20.24 2.46 21.57
C GLY A 158 -20.73 3.48 20.56
N GLU A 159 -20.44 4.77 20.76
CA GLU A 159 -20.75 5.85 19.80
C GLU A 159 -19.70 5.90 18.70
N GLU A 160 -18.41 5.85 19.06
CA GLU A 160 -17.29 5.72 18.10
C GLU A 160 -17.44 4.47 17.23
N ALA A 161 -17.89 3.34 17.81
CA ALA A 161 -18.11 2.12 17.05
C ALA A 161 -19.23 2.24 16.00
N ARG A 162 -20.21 3.13 16.20
CA ARG A 162 -21.33 3.35 15.25
C ARG A 162 -20.93 4.25 14.08
N GLU A 163 -19.84 5.00 14.22
CA GLU A 163 -19.29 5.83 13.15
C GLU A 163 -18.33 5.05 12.25
N MET A 164 -17.92 3.84 12.68
CA MET A 164 -17.09 2.95 11.85
C MET A 164 -17.90 2.38 10.69
N ILE A 165 -17.37 2.56 9.48
CA ILE A 165 -17.91 1.95 8.26
C ILE A 165 -17.12 0.67 8.00
N GLU A 166 -17.79 -0.47 8.07
CA GLU A 166 -17.23 -1.74 7.61
C GLU A 166 -17.19 -1.73 6.08
N VAL A 167 -16.00 -1.95 5.51
CA VAL A 167 -15.83 -2.08 4.06
C VAL A 167 -15.36 -3.49 3.75
N GLY A 168 -16.23 -4.27 3.10
CA GLY A 168 -15.94 -5.61 2.60
C GLY A 168 -15.77 -5.62 1.09
N TYR A 169 -14.88 -6.47 0.59
CA TYR A 169 -14.71 -6.70 -0.85
C TYR A 169 -15.52 -7.92 -1.27
N MET A 170 -16.21 -7.82 -2.41
CA MET A 170 -16.85 -8.97 -3.06
C MET A 170 -16.23 -9.17 -4.44
N ASP A 171 -15.39 -10.18 -4.58
CA ASP A 171 -14.78 -10.53 -5.87
C ASP A 171 -15.77 -11.42 -6.65
N CYS A 172 -16.41 -10.85 -7.67
CA CYS A 172 -17.32 -11.60 -8.53
C CYS A 172 -16.49 -12.36 -9.57
N VAL A 173 -16.17 -13.63 -9.33
CA VAL A 173 -15.60 -14.51 -10.36
C VAL A 173 -16.65 -14.66 -11.48
N LYS A 174 -16.30 -14.21 -12.69
CA LYS A 174 -17.06 -14.49 -13.92
C LYS A 174 -16.35 -15.57 -14.72
#